data_AF-A0A371GAU8-F1
#
_entry.id   AF-A0A371GAU8-F1
#
_cell.length_a   1.000
_cell.length_b   1.000
_cell.length_c   1.000
_cell.angle_alpha   90.00
_cell.angle_beta   90.00
_cell.angle_gamma   90.00
#
_symmetry.space_group_name_H-M   'P 1'
#
loop_
_entity.id
_entity.type
_entity.pdbx_description
1 polymer ?
#
loop_
_entity_poly.entity_id
_entity_poly.type
_entity_poly.pdbx_seq_one_letter_code
_entity_poly.pdbx_strand_id
1 'polypeptide(L)'
;LDVYPIKGRLEICLKRQLKVSVIGVPKTIDNDILLMDKTFGFDTAVEEAQRAINSAYIEAHSAYHGIGVVKLMGRSSGFIAMHASLSSGQVDICLIPELPFNLHGPHGVLSHLKYLLETKGSAVVCVAEGAGQNLLQKTNATDASGNVVFGDIGVYIQQETKKYFKEIGVHADVKYIDPTYMVRAIRANASDGILCTVLGQNAVHGAFAGYSGITVGLCNTHYAYFPIPEVISHPRLVDPNSRMWHRCLTSTAWQFQVLPIAYYRGISKHYVLDFDRFRSWFHIWTLPQVNEDTGMAKTTCCGIEDSLIGDFITQCAGL
;
A
#
# COMPACT_ATOMS: atom_id res chain seq x y z
N LEU A 1 17.65 0.94 0.19
CA LEU A 1 17.75 -0.53 0.03
C LEU A 1 19.14 -0.99 0.43
N ASP A 2 19.29 -1.71 1.55
CA ASP A 2 20.59 -2.18 2.07
C ASP A 2 21.18 -3.34 1.23
N VAL A 3 21.40 -3.13 -0.07
CA VAL A 3 21.97 -4.11 -1.02
C VAL A 3 23.47 -3.87 -1.26
N TYR A 4 23.98 -2.69 -0.91
CA TYR A 4 25.41 -2.39 -0.84
C TYR A 4 26.26 -3.44 -0.08
N PRO A 5 25.79 -4.07 1.02
CA PRO A 5 26.54 -5.11 1.70
C PRO A 5 26.73 -6.37 0.85
N ILE A 6 25.81 -6.69 -0.07
CA ILE A 6 25.82 -7.96 -0.81
C ILE A 6 26.83 -7.89 -1.95
N LYS A 7 26.88 -6.78 -2.70
CA LYS A 7 27.88 -6.56 -3.75
C LYS A 7 29.31 -6.63 -3.17
N GLY A 8 29.55 -5.96 -2.03
CA GLY A 8 30.83 -6.01 -1.34
C GLY A 8 31.19 -7.43 -0.85
N ARG A 9 30.23 -8.19 -0.30
CA ARG A 9 30.47 -9.58 0.13
C ARG A 9 30.80 -10.50 -1.04
N LEU A 10 30.07 -10.40 -2.16
CA LEU A 10 30.35 -11.19 -3.35
C LEU A 10 31.75 -10.92 -3.88
N GLU A 11 32.14 -9.65 -3.98
CA GLU A 11 33.49 -9.25 -4.41
C GLU A 11 34.57 -9.80 -3.47
N ILE A 12 34.35 -9.79 -2.15
CA ILE A 12 35.29 -10.36 -1.17
C ILE A 12 35.42 -11.88 -1.34
N CYS A 13 34.30 -12.60 -1.51
CA CYS A 13 34.30 -14.06 -1.72
C CYS A 13 35.05 -14.43 -3.00
N LEU A 14 34.82 -13.69 -4.09
CA LEU A 14 35.51 -13.87 -5.38
C LEU A 14 37.01 -13.60 -5.25
N LYS A 15 37.40 -12.49 -4.60
CA LYS A 15 38.82 -12.14 -4.36
C LYS A 15 39.55 -13.21 -3.54
N ARG A 16 38.85 -13.85 -2.60
CA ARG A 16 39.40 -14.91 -1.73
C ARG A 16 39.27 -16.33 -2.32
N GLN A 17 38.73 -16.46 -3.54
CA GLN A 17 38.51 -17.75 -4.22
C GLN A 17 37.74 -18.78 -3.36
N LEU A 18 36.79 -18.31 -2.56
CA LEU A 18 35.98 -19.17 -1.71
C LEU A 18 34.90 -19.88 -2.54
N LYS A 19 34.69 -21.17 -2.30
CA LYS A 19 33.59 -21.95 -2.91
C LYS A 19 32.27 -21.67 -2.20
N VAL A 20 31.76 -20.44 -2.33
CA VAL A 20 30.54 -19.95 -1.67
C VAL A 20 29.61 -19.35 -2.71
N SER A 21 28.32 -19.71 -2.64
CA SER A 21 27.25 -19.04 -3.38
C SER A 21 26.67 -17.90 -2.56
N VAL A 22 26.44 -16.75 -3.19
CA VAL A 22 25.81 -15.58 -2.58
C VAL A 22 24.49 -15.32 -3.29
N ILE A 23 23.38 -15.57 -2.60
CA ILE A 23 22.02 -15.31 -3.09
C ILE A 23 21.37 -14.22 -2.23
N GLY A 24 20.79 -13.22 -2.87
CA GLY A 24 20.05 -12.15 -2.20
C GLY A 24 18.55 -12.44 -2.17
N VAL A 25 17.91 -12.25 -1.02
CA VAL A 25 16.43 -12.23 -0.90
C VAL A 25 16.00 -10.79 -0.60
N PRO A 26 15.24 -10.13 -1.50
CA PRO A 26 15.08 -8.68 -1.47
C PRO A 26 14.04 -8.27 -0.43
N LYS A 27 14.48 -7.60 0.64
CA LYS A 27 13.61 -7.16 1.74
C LYS A 27 13.21 -5.69 1.62
N THR A 28 12.02 -5.43 1.08
CA THR A 28 11.38 -4.11 1.10
C THR A 28 9.87 -4.26 1.15
N ILE A 29 9.22 -3.45 1.98
CA ILE A 29 7.75 -3.38 2.02
C ILE A 29 7.21 -2.37 1.02
N ASP A 30 8.05 -1.46 0.50
CA ASP A 30 7.61 -0.36 -0.39
C ASP A 30 7.33 -0.85 -1.82
N ASN A 31 7.58 -2.13 -2.13
CA ASN A 31 7.46 -2.73 -3.46
C ASN A 31 8.23 -1.97 -4.56
N ASP A 32 9.41 -1.47 -4.20
CA ASP A 32 10.24 -0.58 -5.00
C ASP A 32 11.41 -1.29 -5.72
N ILE A 33 11.37 -2.63 -5.86
CA ILE A 33 12.38 -3.39 -6.61
C ILE A 33 12.01 -3.45 -8.09
N LEU A 34 12.98 -3.13 -8.95
CA LEU A 34 12.82 -3.18 -10.40
C LEU A 34 12.62 -4.62 -10.88
N LEU A 35 11.86 -4.80 -11.96
CA LEU A 35 11.54 -6.10 -12.61
C LEU A 35 10.69 -7.07 -11.77
N MET A 36 10.44 -6.78 -10.50
CA MET A 36 9.60 -7.59 -9.63
C MET A 36 8.20 -6.98 -9.50
N ASP A 37 7.18 -7.81 -9.68
CA ASP A 37 5.78 -7.42 -9.56
C ASP A 37 5.41 -7.08 -8.11
N LYS A 38 5.94 -7.89 -7.18
CA LYS A 38 5.63 -7.85 -5.75
C LYS A 38 6.83 -8.30 -4.92
N THR A 39 7.08 -7.58 -3.83
CA THR A 39 8.02 -7.98 -2.77
C THR A 39 7.26 -8.48 -1.54
N PHE A 40 7.88 -9.38 -0.77
CA PHE A 40 7.23 -9.93 0.41
C PHE A 40 7.03 -8.87 1.51
N GLY A 41 5.89 -8.95 2.18
CA GLY A 41 5.47 -8.01 3.21
C GLY A 41 4.70 -6.82 2.67
N PHE A 42 4.62 -6.64 1.34
CA PHE A 42 3.86 -5.54 0.73
C PHE A 42 2.36 -5.69 0.95
N ASP A 43 1.79 -6.88 0.73
CA ASP A 43 0.34 -7.08 0.89
C ASP A 43 -0.08 -6.90 2.35
N THR A 44 0.72 -7.42 3.28
CA THR A 44 0.53 -7.26 4.72
C THR A 44 0.64 -5.78 5.11
N ALA A 45 1.62 -5.05 4.56
CA ALA A 45 1.77 -3.64 4.84
C ALA A 45 0.58 -2.80 4.34
N VAL A 46 0.05 -3.13 3.15
CA VAL A 46 -1.17 -2.50 2.60
C VAL A 46 -2.39 -2.79 3.47
N GLU A 47 -2.53 -4.02 3.98
CA GLU A 47 -3.63 -4.41 4.85
C GLU A 47 -3.62 -3.61 6.18
N GLU A 48 -2.46 -3.49 6.83
CA GLU A 48 -2.35 -2.69 8.06
C GLU A 48 -2.48 -1.18 7.80
N ALA A 49 -1.94 -0.69 6.69
CA ALA A 49 -2.13 0.69 6.28
C ALA A 49 -3.61 1.02 6.06
N GLN A 50 -4.37 0.10 5.44
CA GLN A 50 -5.81 0.22 5.26
C GLN A 50 -6.54 0.30 6.61
N ARG A 51 -6.16 -0.51 7.59
CA ARG A 51 -6.73 -0.44 8.96
C ARG A 51 -6.48 0.91 9.60
N ALA A 52 -5.29 1.47 9.46
CA ALA A 52 -4.98 2.81 9.98
C ALA A 52 -5.80 3.91 9.28
N ILE A 53 -5.98 3.82 7.95
CA ILE A 53 -6.85 4.71 7.19
C ILE A 53 -8.30 4.63 7.69
N ASN A 54 -8.83 3.42 7.90
CA ASN A 54 -10.19 3.24 8.39
C ASN A 54 -10.39 3.84 9.79
N SER A 55 -9.40 3.71 10.67
CA SER A 55 -9.44 4.37 11.99
C SER A 55 -9.45 5.90 11.86
N ALA A 56 -8.61 6.46 10.98
CA ALA A 56 -8.61 7.90 10.71
C ALA A 56 -9.93 8.39 10.11
N TYR A 57 -10.54 7.59 9.24
CA TYR A 57 -11.84 7.88 8.66
C TYR A 57 -12.93 7.97 9.74
N ILE A 58 -13.03 6.97 10.62
CA ILE A 58 -14.01 6.96 11.72
C ILE A 58 -13.82 8.17 12.62
N GLU A 59 -12.59 8.47 13.00
CA GLU A 59 -12.26 9.61 13.84
C GLU A 59 -12.63 10.94 13.17
N ALA A 60 -12.28 11.11 11.89
CA ALA A 60 -12.60 12.31 11.13
C ALA A 60 -14.13 12.51 10.95
N HIS A 61 -14.90 11.43 10.80
CA HIS A 61 -16.36 11.51 10.66
C HIS A 61 -17.09 11.71 11.98
N SER A 62 -16.45 11.36 13.09
CA SER A 62 -17.04 11.51 14.43
C SER A 62 -16.89 12.93 14.99
N ALA A 63 -16.06 13.77 14.37
CA ALA A 63 -15.82 15.15 14.77
C ALA A 63 -16.42 16.16 13.78
N TYR A 64 -16.94 17.27 14.30
CA TYR A 64 -17.39 18.39 13.45
C TYR A 64 -16.19 19.02 12.75
N HIS A 65 -16.21 19.02 11.40
CA HIS A 65 -15.07 19.43 10.58
C HIS A 65 -13.80 18.63 10.90
N GLY A 66 -13.93 17.30 11.03
CA GLY A 66 -12.83 16.41 11.34
C GLY A 66 -11.92 16.15 10.13
N ILE A 67 -10.60 16.19 10.37
CA ILE A 67 -9.57 15.86 9.38
C ILE A 67 -8.68 14.76 9.95
N GLY A 68 -8.63 13.62 9.27
CA GLY A 68 -7.74 12.51 9.58
C GLY A 68 -6.51 12.53 8.68
N VAL A 69 -5.32 12.75 9.23
CA VAL A 69 -4.05 12.67 8.51
C VAL A 69 -3.35 11.36 8.86
N VAL A 70 -3.06 10.53 7.85
CA VAL A 70 -2.39 9.24 8.02
C VAL A 70 -1.07 9.25 7.27
N LYS A 71 0.04 9.15 8.00
CA LYS A 71 1.36 8.96 7.38
C LYS A 71 1.58 7.47 7.12
N LEU A 72 1.89 7.11 5.88
CA LEU A 72 2.24 5.75 5.51
C LEU A 72 3.70 5.64 5.07
N MET A 73 4.16 4.40 5.04
CA MET A 73 5.44 4.02 4.44
C MET A 73 5.49 4.36 2.95
N GLY A 74 6.70 4.57 2.45
CA GLY A 74 6.93 4.98 1.07
C GLY A 74 8.01 6.05 0.99
N ARG A 75 9.26 5.64 1.22
CA ARG A 75 10.39 6.56 1.23
C ARG A 75 10.69 7.11 -0.16
N SER A 76 10.79 6.22 -1.13
CA SER A 76 11.12 6.57 -2.51
C SER A 76 9.96 6.37 -3.47
N SER A 77 8.97 5.55 -3.09
CA SER A 77 7.81 5.24 -3.91
C SER A 77 6.50 5.27 -3.11
N GLY A 78 5.40 5.55 -3.81
CA GLY A 78 4.07 5.68 -3.23
C GLY A 78 3.20 4.43 -3.26
N PHE A 79 3.75 3.22 -3.50
CA PHE A 79 2.93 2.03 -3.75
C PHE A 79 2.01 1.66 -2.58
N ILE A 80 2.51 1.71 -1.34
CA ILE A 80 1.69 1.41 -0.15
C ILE A 80 0.56 2.44 -0.04
N ALA A 81 0.87 3.73 -0.16
CA ALA A 81 -0.13 4.80 -0.09
C ALA A 81 -1.20 4.67 -1.19
N MET A 82 -0.81 4.40 -2.44
CA MET A 82 -1.73 4.18 -3.54
C MET A 82 -2.63 2.96 -3.31
N HIS A 83 -2.05 1.80 -2.96
CA HIS A 83 -2.80 0.56 -2.78
C HIS A 83 -3.71 0.61 -1.55
N ALA A 84 -3.26 1.18 -0.43
CA ALA A 84 -4.06 1.33 0.79
C ALA A 84 -5.20 2.34 0.61
N SER A 85 -4.96 3.42 -0.15
CA SER A 85 -6.01 4.39 -0.49
C SER A 85 -7.08 3.76 -1.37
N LEU A 86 -6.66 3.02 -2.41
CA LEU A 86 -7.58 2.34 -3.30
C LEU A 86 -8.35 1.19 -2.61
N SER A 87 -7.70 0.45 -1.71
CA SER A 87 -8.33 -0.66 -0.99
C SER A 87 -9.31 -0.19 0.10
N SER A 88 -9.01 0.92 0.78
CA SER A 88 -9.93 1.49 1.77
C SER A 88 -11.15 2.15 1.11
N GLY A 89 -10.95 2.88 0.01
CA GLY A 89 -11.98 3.70 -0.60
C GLY A 89 -12.41 4.90 0.26
N GLN A 90 -11.66 5.20 1.33
CA GLN A 90 -11.99 6.24 2.33
C GLN A 90 -11.10 7.49 2.23
N VAL A 91 -10.06 7.45 1.41
CA VAL A 91 -9.09 8.54 1.29
C VAL A 91 -9.59 9.60 0.33
N ASP A 92 -9.66 10.85 0.78
CA ASP A 92 -10.01 11.99 -0.08
C ASP A 92 -8.79 12.56 -0.81
N ILE A 93 -7.62 12.54 -0.16
CA ILE A 93 -6.36 13.09 -0.68
C ILE A 93 -5.24 12.07 -0.48
N CYS A 94 -4.63 11.61 -1.58
CA CYS A 94 -3.47 10.70 -1.54
C CYS A 94 -2.23 11.43 -2.06
N LEU A 95 -1.21 11.58 -1.20
CA LEU A 95 0.05 12.26 -1.51
C LEU A 95 1.19 11.24 -1.58
N ILE A 96 1.86 11.18 -2.73
CA ILE A 96 2.94 10.22 -3.01
C ILE A 96 4.25 10.95 -3.40
N PRO A 97 5.43 10.33 -3.21
CA PRO A 97 6.72 10.95 -3.52
C PRO A 97 6.89 11.32 -5.00
N GLU A 98 6.27 10.57 -5.91
CA GLU A 98 6.38 10.74 -7.35
C GLU A 98 5.68 12.00 -7.89
N LEU A 99 4.75 12.57 -7.12
CA LEU A 99 3.96 13.72 -7.53
C LEU A 99 4.20 14.91 -6.60
N PRO A 100 4.88 15.98 -7.08
CA PRO A 100 5.06 17.18 -6.29
C PRO A 100 3.72 17.89 -6.10
N PHE A 101 3.51 18.43 -4.90
CA PHE A 101 2.30 19.18 -4.56
C PHE A 101 2.64 20.46 -3.79
N ASN A 102 1.70 21.39 -3.80
CA ASN A 102 1.77 22.61 -3.00
C ASN A 102 0.80 22.46 -1.83
N LEU A 103 1.26 22.80 -0.63
CA LEU A 103 0.40 22.78 0.55
C LEU A 103 -0.55 23.99 0.57
N HIS A 104 0.00 25.18 0.26
CA HIS A 104 -0.73 26.46 0.20
C HIS A 104 -1.04 26.87 -1.25
N GLY A 105 -1.86 27.92 -1.39
CA GLY A 105 -2.27 28.50 -2.68
C GLY A 105 -3.61 27.98 -3.18
N PRO A 106 -4.21 28.59 -4.22
CA PRO A 106 -5.58 28.32 -4.65
C PRO A 106 -5.81 26.87 -5.12
N HIS A 107 -4.74 26.20 -5.56
CA HIS A 107 -4.74 24.79 -5.97
C HIS A 107 -3.93 23.90 -5.02
N GLY A 108 -3.71 24.37 -3.78
CA GLY A 108 -2.99 23.62 -2.75
C GLY A 108 -3.90 22.66 -1.97
N VAL A 109 -3.25 21.74 -1.24
CA VAL A 109 -3.91 20.76 -0.36
C VAL A 109 -4.85 21.42 0.65
N LEU A 110 -4.44 22.53 1.26
CA LEU A 110 -5.24 23.21 2.28
C LEU A 110 -6.52 23.86 1.70
N SER A 111 -6.45 24.42 0.50
CA SER A 111 -7.62 25.01 -0.16
C SER A 111 -8.64 23.95 -0.56
N HIS A 112 -8.18 22.79 -1.03
CA HIS A 112 -9.07 21.68 -1.34
C HIS A 112 -9.62 20.99 -0.08
N LEU A 113 -8.85 20.90 1.01
CA LEU A 113 -9.36 20.44 2.30
C LEU A 113 -10.51 21.32 2.81
N LYS A 114 -10.40 22.65 2.64
CA LYS A 114 -11.51 23.56 2.96
C LYS A 114 -12.77 23.22 2.16
N TYR A 115 -12.63 23.00 0.85
CA TYR A 115 -13.75 22.60 -0.01
C TYR A 115 -14.38 21.26 0.44
N LEU A 116 -13.57 20.28 0.85
CA LEU A 116 -14.07 19.00 1.37
C LEU A 116 -14.82 19.17 2.68
N LEU A 117 -14.33 20.00 3.60
CA LEU A 117 -15.05 20.28 4.85
C LEU A 117 -16.39 20.98 4.59
N GLU A 118 -16.46 21.91 3.65
CA GLU A 118 -17.70 22.61 3.29
C GLU A 118 -18.73 21.69 2.60
N THR A 119 -18.28 20.67 1.86
CA THR A 119 -19.15 19.80 1.05
C THR A 119 -19.48 18.46 1.72
N LYS A 120 -18.51 17.86 2.43
CA LYS A 120 -18.63 16.54 3.08
C LYS A 120 -18.65 16.62 4.61
N GLY A 121 -18.13 17.69 5.20
CA GLY A 121 -18.03 17.86 6.66
C GLY A 121 -16.82 17.18 7.31
N SER A 122 -16.10 16.33 6.59
CA SER A 122 -14.88 15.64 7.03
C SER A 122 -13.93 15.38 5.86
N ALA A 123 -12.67 15.06 6.15
CA ALA A 123 -11.71 14.65 5.12
C ALA A 123 -10.64 13.69 5.66
N VAL A 124 -10.16 12.78 4.81
CA VAL A 124 -9.03 11.89 5.10
C VAL A 124 -7.87 12.15 4.12
N VAL A 125 -6.69 12.42 4.69
CA VAL A 125 -5.44 12.64 3.95
C VAL A 125 -4.49 11.49 4.23
N CYS A 126 -4.14 10.75 3.18
CA CYS A 126 -3.08 9.75 3.20
C CYS A 126 -1.80 10.35 2.61
N VAL A 127 -0.69 10.31 3.34
CA VAL A 127 0.60 10.86 2.89
C VAL A 127 1.70 9.82 3.06
N ALA A 128 2.41 9.51 1.97
CA ALA A 128 3.64 8.72 2.06
C ALA A 128 4.76 9.54 2.70
N GLU A 129 5.61 8.92 3.53
CA GLU A 129 6.69 9.62 4.24
C GLU A 129 7.65 10.38 3.31
N GLY A 130 7.88 9.90 2.09
CA GLY A 130 8.73 10.56 1.09
C GLY A 130 8.05 11.70 0.34
N ALA A 131 6.75 11.91 0.50
CA ALA A 131 6.03 12.97 -0.19
C ALA A 131 6.35 14.33 0.42
N GLY A 132 6.45 15.39 -0.39
CA GLY A 132 6.59 16.76 0.09
C GLY A 132 7.89 17.07 0.85
N GLN A 133 8.94 16.23 0.74
CA GLN A 133 10.23 16.45 1.42
C GLN A 133 10.91 17.77 1.01
N ASN A 134 10.54 18.35 -0.14
CA ASN A 134 10.97 19.69 -0.58
C ASN A 134 10.33 20.84 0.21
N LEU A 135 9.21 20.61 0.91
CA LEU A 135 8.53 21.59 1.76
C LEU A 135 9.15 21.69 3.16
N LEU A 136 9.90 20.65 3.55
CA LEU A 136 10.55 20.55 4.84
C LEU A 136 11.96 21.15 4.79
N GLN A 137 12.44 21.68 5.91
CA GLN A 137 13.85 22.08 6.03
C GLN A 137 14.74 20.84 5.93
N LYS A 138 15.71 20.86 5.03
CA LYS A 138 16.66 19.75 4.86
C LYS A 138 17.55 19.63 6.09
N THR A 139 17.32 18.62 6.91
CA THR A 139 18.33 18.13 7.85
C THR A 139 19.34 17.31 7.08
N ASN A 140 20.61 17.75 7.03
CA ASN A 140 21.73 16.97 6.47
C ASN A 140 22.13 15.78 7.36
N ALA A 141 21.21 15.29 8.21
CA ALA A 141 21.44 14.15 9.08
C ALA A 141 21.34 12.86 8.26
N THR A 142 22.31 11.97 8.44
CA THR A 142 22.33 10.64 7.83
C THR A 142 22.14 9.58 8.91
N ASP A 143 21.43 8.51 8.57
CA ASP A 143 21.32 7.32 9.43
C ASP A 143 22.64 6.52 9.45
N ALA A 144 22.73 5.51 10.32
CA ALA A 144 23.90 4.64 10.42
C ALA A 144 24.19 3.84 9.14
N SER A 145 23.21 3.76 8.23
CA SER A 145 23.31 3.11 6.92
C SER A 145 23.70 4.11 5.80
N GLY A 146 23.88 5.39 6.12
CA GLY A 146 24.27 6.45 5.18
C GLY A 146 23.12 7.11 4.41
N ASN A 147 21.86 6.84 4.75
CA ASN A 147 20.70 7.44 4.08
C ASN A 147 20.24 8.74 4.78
N VAL A 148 19.74 9.71 4.01
CA VAL A 148 19.25 11.01 4.54
C VAL A 148 18.01 10.81 5.42
N VAL A 149 18.04 11.29 6.66
CA VAL A 149 16.89 11.25 7.57
C VAL A 149 15.83 12.23 7.08
N PHE A 150 14.63 11.71 6.82
CA PHE A 150 13.49 12.50 6.35
C PHE A 150 12.87 13.28 7.50
N GLY A 151 12.37 14.48 7.19
CA GLY A 151 11.50 15.19 8.11
C GLY A 151 10.11 14.55 8.16
N ASP A 152 9.44 14.65 9.29
CA ASP A 152 8.08 14.11 9.44
C ASP A 152 7.06 15.01 8.72
N ILE A 153 6.75 14.64 7.48
CA ILE A 153 5.75 15.34 6.66
C ILE A 153 4.34 15.27 7.27
N GLY A 154 4.03 14.19 8.00
CA GLY A 154 2.72 14.02 8.63
C GLY A 154 2.48 15.07 9.71
N VAL A 155 3.48 15.25 10.59
CA VAL A 155 3.45 16.31 11.61
C VAL A 155 3.41 17.71 10.99
N TYR A 156 4.17 17.94 9.92
CA TYR A 156 4.16 19.22 9.22
C TYR A 156 2.80 19.56 8.62
N ILE A 157 2.18 18.62 7.89
CA ILE A 157 0.83 18.79 7.34
C ILE A 157 -0.18 19.05 8.46
N GLN A 158 -0.10 18.33 9.57
CA GLN A 158 -0.99 18.53 10.71
C GLN A 158 -0.88 19.96 11.27
N GLN A 159 0.35 20.46 11.47
CA GLN A 159 0.60 21.80 12.02
C GLN A 159 0.12 22.90 11.09
N GLU A 160 0.45 22.82 9.80
CA GLU A 160 0.04 23.81 8.81
C GLU A 160 -1.48 23.78 8.57
N THR A 161 -2.11 22.61 8.62
CA THR A 161 -3.58 22.49 8.55
C THR A 161 -4.23 23.22 9.73
N LYS A 162 -3.79 22.95 10.97
CA LYS A 162 -4.30 23.64 12.16
C LYS A 162 -4.12 25.16 12.08
N LYS A 163 -2.96 25.62 11.59
CA LYS A 163 -2.65 27.03 11.41
C LYS A 163 -3.57 27.69 10.37
N TYR A 164 -3.71 27.08 9.20
CA TYR A 164 -4.56 27.59 8.12
C TYR A 164 -6.02 27.74 8.55
N PHE A 165 -6.60 26.72 9.19
CA PHE A 165 -8.00 26.76 9.64
C PHE A 165 -8.23 27.80 10.76
N LYS A 166 -7.23 28.01 11.63
CA LYS A 166 -7.25 29.07 12.64
C LYS A 166 -7.23 30.47 12.01
N GLU A 167 -6.43 30.69 10.97
CA GLU A 167 -6.32 31.98 10.26
C GLU A 167 -7.63 32.36 9.54
N ILE A 168 -8.33 31.40 8.95
CA ILE A 168 -9.61 31.64 8.28
C ILE A 168 -10.83 31.65 9.23
N GLY A 169 -10.63 31.38 10.52
CA GLY A 169 -11.70 31.39 11.53
C GLY A 169 -12.67 30.20 11.43
N VAL A 170 -12.26 29.09 10.82
CA VAL A 170 -13.09 27.87 10.70
C VAL A 170 -12.58 26.84 11.69
N HIS A 171 -13.47 26.31 12.53
CA HIS A 171 -13.13 25.20 13.42
C HIS A 171 -12.82 23.95 12.58
N ALA A 172 -11.69 23.27 12.86
CA ALA A 172 -11.32 21.99 12.27
C ALA A 172 -10.59 21.14 13.32
N ASP A 173 -11.03 19.89 13.50
CA ASP A 173 -10.40 18.93 14.41
C ASP A 173 -9.44 18.02 13.64
N VAL A 174 -8.14 18.26 13.78
CA VAL A 174 -7.10 17.57 12.99
C VAL A 174 -6.42 16.49 13.82
N LYS A 175 -6.64 15.22 13.46
CA LYS A 175 -6.02 14.05 14.07
C LYS A 175 -4.94 13.49 13.17
N TYR A 176 -3.85 13.03 13.78
CA TYR A 176 -2.71 12.47 13.08
C TYR A 176 -2.49 11.04 13.55
N ILE A 177 -2.33 10.11 12.59
CA ILE A 177 -2.06 8.71 12.85
C ILE A 177 -0.77 8.32 12.12
N ASP A 178 0.18 7.78 12.88
CA ASP A 178 1.39 7.16 12.37
C ASP A 178 1.43 5.67 12.74
N PRO A 179 1.01 4.77 11.83
CA PRO A 179 1.04 3.33 12.03
C PRO A 179 2.39 2.69 11.66
N THR A 180 3.46 3.47 11.42
CA THR A 180 4.75 2.97 10.88
C THR A 180 5.24 1.69 11.55
N TYR A 181 5.26 1.62 12.88
CA TYR A 181 5.71 0.42 13.58
C TYR A 181 4.70 -0.73 13.55
N MET A 182 3.40 -0.42 13.54
CA MET A 182 2.35 -1.44 13.42
C MET A 182 2.43 -2.15 12.07
N VAL A 183 2.66 -1.38 10.99
CA VAL A 183 2.80 -1.89 9.62
C VAL A 183 4.04 -2.79 9.47
N ARG A 184 5.16 -2.47 10.13
CA ARG A 184 6.41 -3.26 10.03
C ARG A 184 6.46 -4.47 10.95
N ALA A 185 5.82 -4.39 12.11
CA ALA A 185 5.97 -5.37 13.18
C ALA A 185 4.89 -6.46 13.15
N ILE A 186 3.88 -6.32 12.30
CA ILE A 186 2.84 -7.34 12.19
C ILE A 186 3.37 -8.62 11.53
N ARG A 187 2.74 -9.74 11.89
CA ARG A 187 2.92 -11.02 11.23
C ARG A 187 2.42 -10.95 9.77
N ALA A 188 3.18 -11.58 8.87
CA ALA A 188 2.78 -11.73 7.47
C ALA A 188 1.41 -12.42 7.34
N ASN A 189 0.58 -11.91 6.44
CA ASN A 189 -0.67 -12.55 6.06
C ASN A 189 -0.42 -13.80 5.19
N ALA A 190 -1.49 -14.52 4.82
CA ALA A 190 -1.37 -15.77 4.08
C ALA A 190 -0.69 -15.61 2.71
N SER A 191 -0.98 -14.52 1.98
CA SER A 191 -0.40 -14.22 0.66
C SER A 191 1.12 -14.02 0.77
N ASP A 192 1.55 -13.16 1.69
CA ASP A 192 2.97 -12.90 1.92
C ASP A 192 3.69 -14.11 2.54
N GLY A 193 3.00 -14.89 3.38
CA GLY A 193 3.54 -16.13 3.94
C GLY A 193 3.90 -17.14 2.86
N ILE A 194 2.99 -17.38 1.90
CA ILE A 194 3.26 -18.24 0.74
C ILE A 194 4.41 -17.68 -0.10
N LEU A 195 4.40 -16.38 -0.39
CA LEU A 195 5.45 -15.73 -1.17
C LEU A 195 6.83 -15.90 -0.51
N CYS A 196 6.93 -15.69 0.80
CA CYS A 196 8.15 -15.91 1.58
C CYS A 196 8.66 -17.36 1.46
N THR A 197 7.78 -18.35 1.63
CA THR A 197 8.16 -19.76 1.54
C THR A 197 8.71 -20.11 0.15
N VAL A 198 8.02 -19.68 -0.91
CA VAL A 198 8.44 -19.97 -2.29
C VAL A 198 9.74 -19.26 -2.65
N LEU A 199 9.91 -17.99 -2.27
CA LEU A 199 11.16 -17.26 -2.48
C LEU A 199 12.34 -17.91 -1.75
N GLY A 200 12.13 -18.36 -0.50
CA GLY A 200 13.15 -19.06 0.28
C GLY A 200 13.58 -20.38 -0.36
N GLN A 201 12.62 -21.20 -0.76
CA GLN A 201 12.90 -22.47 -1.45
C GLN A 201 13.65 -22.25 -2.77
N ASN A 202 13.19 -21.31 -3.59
CA ASN A 202 13.82 -21.00 -4.87
C ASN A 202 15.23 -20.42 -4.71
N ALA A 203 15.49 -19.65 -3.65
CA ALA A 203 16.83 -19.15 -3.34
C ALA A 203 17.78 -20.29 -3.00
N VAL A 204 17.32 -21.27 -2.22
CA VAL A 204 18.09 -22.48 -1.89
C VAL A 204 18.34 -23.32 -3.16
N HIS A 205 17.32 -23.56 -3.99
CA HIS A 205 17.48 -24.27 -5.26
C HIS A 205 18.49 -23.57 -6.19
N GLY A 206 18.44 -22.24 -6.27
CA GLY A 206 19.38 -21.46 -7.06
C GLY A 206 20.83 -21.60 -6.56
N ALA A 207 21.02 -21.61 -5.24
CA ALA A 207 22.32 -21.85 -4.62
C ALA A 207 22.86 -23.26 -4.92
N PHE A 208 22.02 -24.29 -4.81
CA PHE A 208 22.39 -25.68 -5.13
C PHE A 208 22.73 -25.89 -6.62
N ALA A 209 22.05 -25.17 -7.52
CA ALA A 209 22.36 -25.16 -8.94
C ALA A 209 23.69 -24.45 -9.28
N GLY A 210 24.34 -23.83 -8.29
CA GLY A 210 25.62 -23.14 -8.46
C GLY A 210 25.49 -21.68 -8.92
N TYR A 211 24.28 -21.11 -8.96
CA TYR A 211 24.13 -19.68 -9.21
C TYR A 211 24.68 -18.85 -8.06
N SER A 212 25.16 -17.64 -8.35
CA SER A 212 25.68 -16.68 -7.37
C SER A 212 25.51 -15.27 -7.92
N GLY A 213 25.36 -14.28 -7.05
CA GLY A 213 25.11 -12.89 -7.43
C GLY A 213 23.70 -12.64 -7.98
N ILE A 214 22.77 -13.55 -7.70
CA ILE A 214 21.37 -13.47 -8.13
C ILE A 214 20.42 -13.21 -6.96
N THR A 215 19.21 -12.78 -7.30
CA THR A 215 18.07 -12.70 -6.41
C THR A 215 16.88 -13.43 -7.01
N VAL A 216 15.86 -13.69 -6.20
CA VAL A 216 14.63 -14.35 -6.62
C VAL A 216 13.47 -13.37 -6.48
N GLY A 217 12.59 -13.32 -7.47
CA GLY A 217 11.40 -12.47 -7.44
C GLY A 217 10.27 -13.02 -8.29
N LEU A 218 9.09 -12.43 -8.11
CA LEU A 218 7.92 -12.68 -8.95
C LEU A 218 7.92 -11.68 -10.11
N CYS A 219 7.81 -12.15 -11.35
CA CYS A 219 7.67 -11.33 -12.55
C CYS A 219 6.68 -11.97 -13.51
N ASN A 220 5.68 -11.20 -13.90
CA ASN A 220 4.56 -11.65 -14.70
C ASN A 220 4.01 -13.01 -14.24
N THR A 221 3.68 -13.11 -12.95
CA THR A 221 3.19 -14.33 -12.27
C THR A 221 4.14 -15.53 -12.22
N HIS A 222 5.38 -15.40 -12.69
CA HIS A 222 6.38 -16.47 -12.67
C HIS A 222 7.52 -16.14 -11.70
N TYR A 223 8.03 -17.15 -11.01
CA TYR A 223 9.22 -16.99 -10.18
C TYR A 223 10.46 -17.08 -11.06
N ALA A 224 11.29 -16.04 -11.01
CA ALA A 224 12.48 -15.94 -11.83
C ALA A 224 13.70 -15.52 -11.00
N TYR A 225 14.87 -15.86 -11.54
CA TYR A 225 16.16 -15.39 -11.03
C TYR A 225 16.55 -14.11 -11.73
N PHE A 226 16.99 -13.12 -10.95
CA PHE A 226 17.43 -11.83 -11.47
C PHE A 226 18.87 -11.55 -11.06
N PRO A 227 19.70 -11.01 -11.96
CA PRO A 227 20.99 -10.44 -11.58
C PRO A 227 20.80 -9.29 -10.57
N ILE A 228 21.56 -9.32 -9.47
CA ILE A 228 21.46 -8.28 -8.43
C ILE A 228 21.75 -6.87 -8.97
N PRO A 229 22.78 -6.61 -9.79
CA PRO A 229 23.10 -5.25 -10.26
C PRO A 229 21.96 -4.58 -11.04
N GLU A 230 21.19 -5.38 -11.77
CA GLU A 230 20.13 -4.94 -12.68
C GLU A 230 18.89 -4.53 -11.89
N VAL A 231 18.52 -5.30 -10.87
CA VAL A 231 17.34 -5.00 -10.01
C VAL A 231 17.56 -3.82 -9.07
N ILE A 232 18.82 -3.48 -8.75
CA ILE A 232 19.17 -2.32 -7.90
C ILE A 232 19.59 -1.09 -8.69
N SER A 233 19.56 -1.14 -10.03
CA SER A 233 20.01 -0.04 -10.89
C SER A 233 19.26 1.25 -10.60
N HIS A 234 17.94 1.17 -10.41
CA HIS A 234 17.09 2.26 -9.94
C HIS A 234 15.85 1.68 -9.23
N PRO A 235 15.21 2.43 -8.31
CA PRO A 235 13.98 1.97 -7.70
C PRO A 235 12.84 1.91 -8.72
N ARG A 236 11.89 1.01 -8.46
CA ARG A 236 10.58 1.02 -9.11
C ARG A 236 9.72 2.11 -8.48
N LEU A 237 9.10 2.93 -9.32
CA LEU A 237 8.25 4.04 -8.91
C LEU A 237 6.81 3.84 -9.41
N VAL A 238 5.85 4.48 -8.75
CA VAL A 238 4.48 4.58 -9.25
C VAL A 238 4.49 5.43 -10.52
N ASP A 239 3.97 4.89 -11.62
CA ASP A 239 3.74 5.67 -12.84
C ASP A 239 2.43 6.50 -12.69
N PRO A 240 2.50 7.84 -12.68
CA PRO A 240 1.32 8.70 -12.56
C PRO A 240 0.35 8.60 -13.74
N ASN A 241 0.77 8.05 -14.88
CA ASN A 241 -0.11 7.83 -16.03
C ASN A 241 -0.68 6.40 -16.06
N SER A 242 -0.31 5.57 -15.07
CA SER A 242 -0.76 4.18 -15.02
C SER A 242 -2.26 4.10 -14.71
N ARG A 243 -2.88 3.04 -15.23
CA ARG A 243 -4.28 2.73 -14.94
C ARG A 243 -4.54 2.54 -13.44
N MET A 244 -3.56 2.05 -12.69
CA MET A 244 -3.69 1.84 -11.25
C MET A 244 -3.76 3.17 -10.50
N TRP A 245 -2.86 4.11 -10.81
CA TRP A 245 -2.90 5.44 -10.21
C TRP A 245 -4.18 6.18 -10.58
N HIS A 246 -4.61 6.10 -11.84
CA HIS A 246 -5.88 6.72 -12.26
C HIS A 246 -7.09 6.16 -11.51
N ARG A 247 -7.12 4.84 -11.20
CA ARG A 247 -8.18 4.26 -10.36
C ARG A 247 -8.16 4.84 -8.95
N CYS A 248 -6.97 5.00 -8.36
CA CYS A 248 -6.80 5.66 -7.07
C CYS A 248 -7.26 7.12 -7.12
N LEU A 249 -6.93 7.86 -8.18
CA LEU A 249 -7.41 9.23 -8.37
C LEU A 249 -8.93 9.30 -8.48
N THR A 250 -9.58 8.36 -9.16
CA THR A 250 -11.05 8.34 -9.24
C THR A 250 -11.74 7.98 -7.94
N SER A 251 -11.09 7.20 -7.06
CA SER A 251 -11.62 6.91 -5.73
C SER A 251 -11.38 8.06 -4.73
N THR A 252 -10.36 8.88 -4.98
CA THR A 252 -10.08 10.07 -4.16
C THR A 252 -10.85 11.29 -4.68
N ALA A 253 -11.09 12.27 -3.81
CA ALA A 253 -11.71 13.54 -4.20
C ALA A 253 -10.69 14.51 -4.86
N TRP A 254 -9.42 14.10 -4.93
CA TRP A 254 -8.28 14.87 -5.42
C TRP A 254 -8.20 14.93 -6.95
N GLN A 255 -9.21 15.53 -7.59
CA GLN A 255 -9.29 15.60 -9.07
C GLN A 255 -8.52 16.76 -9.71
N PHE A 256 -7.94 17.67 -8.92
CA PHE A 256 -7.51 18.99 -9.41
C PHE A 256 -6.03 19.14 -9.80
N GLN A 257 -5.21 18.10 -9.74
CA GLN A 257 -3.76 18.26 -10.00
C GLN A 257 -3.15 17.43 -11.12
N VAL A 258 -3.83 16.43 -11.70
CA VAL A 258 -3.09 15.40 -12.48
C VAL A 258 -3.41 15.33 -13.98
N LEU A 259 -4.47 15.93 -14.54
CA LEU A 259 -4.71 15.81 -15.99
C LEU A 259 -5.32 17.07 -16.64
N PRO A 260 -4.92 17.43 -17.88
CA PRO A 260 -5.75 18.27 -18.73
C PRO A 260 -7.08 17.55 -18.97
N ILE A 261 -8.17 18.30 -18.88
CA ILE A 261 -9.58 17.92 -19.08
C ILE A 261 -9.83 17.05 -20.34
N ALA A 262 -8.87 16.98 -21.28
CA ALA A 262 -8.95 16.21 -22.52
C ALA A 262 -9.12 14.69 -22.33
N TYR A 263 -8.52 14.07 -21.31
CA TYR A 263 -8.61 12.60 -21.15
C TYR A 263 -10.00 12.15 -20.64
N TYR A 264 -10.63 12.95 -19.77
CA TYR A 264 -11.97 12.65 -19.24
C TYR A 264 -13.09 12.76 -20.29
N ARG A 265 -12.94 13.62 -21.32
CA ARG A 265 -13.92 13.69 -22.43
C ARG A 265 -14.00 12.42 -23.27
N GLY A 266 -12.97 11.56 -23.23
CA GLY A 266 -12.96 10.27 -23.93
C GLY A 266 -13.59 9.11 -23.16
N ILE A 267 -13.63 9.17 -21.82
CA ILE A 267 -14.09 8.07 -20.96
C ILE A 267 -15.51 8.32 -20.42
N SER A 268 -15.96 9.58 -20.31
CA SER A 268 -17.22 9.95 -19.64
C SER A 268 -18.52 9.56 -20.37
N LYS A 269 -18.48 8.75 -21.44
CA LYS A 269 -19.71 8.32 -22.13
C LYS A 269 -20.07 6.83 -21.98
N HIS A 270 -19.17 5.98 -21.47
CA HIS A 270 -19.44 4.52 -21.51
C HIS A 270 -19.24 3.73 -20.21
N TYR A 271 -18.58 4.24 -19.17
CA TYR A 271 -18.27 3.41 -17.99
C TYR A 271 -18.32 4.14 -16.64
N VAL A 272 -19.27 5.06 -16.45
CA VAL A 272 -19.64 5.47 -15.08
C VAL A 272 -20.63 4.43 -14.57
N LEU A 273 -20.11 3.41 -13.87
CA LEU A 273 -20.95 2.60 -12.99
C LEU A 273 -21.35 3.50 -11.83
N ASP A 274 -22.63 3.86 -11.82
CA ASP A 274 -23.29 4.54 -10.72
C ASP A 274 -23.18 3.69 -9.45
N PHE A 275 -22.30 4.10 -8.53
CA PHE A 275 -21.97 3.37 -7.30
C PHE A 275 -23.19 3.25 -6.36
N ASP A 276 -24.13 4.20 -6.42
CA ASP A 276 -25.38 4.14 -5.66
C ASP A 276 -26.32 3.03 -6.19
N ARG A 277 -26.25 2.74 -7.50
CA ARG A 277 -26.93 1.58 -8.10
C ARG A 277 -26.32 0.25 -7.68
N PHE A 278 -25.01 0.19 -7.46
CA PHE A 278 -24.32 -1.03 -7.04
C PHE A 278 -24.68 -1.45 -5.61
N ARG A 279 -24.96 -0.47 -4.72
CA ARG A 279 -25.48 -0.72 -3.36
C ARG A 279 -26.87 -1.35 -3.36
N SER A 280 -27.70 -1.04 -4.35
CA SER A 280 -29.07 -1.59 -4.47
C SER A 280 -29.10 -3.09 -4.84
N TRP A 281 -28.04 -3.61 -5.45
CA TRP A 281 -27.98 -5.02 -5.89
C TRP A 281 -27.80 -6.01 -4.73
N PHE A 282 -27.19 -5.59 -3.61
CA PHE A 282 -27.05 -6.44 -2.42
C PHE A 282 -28.37 -6.61 -1.64
N HIS A 283 -29.38 -5.76 -1.87
CA HIS A 283 -30.69 -5.88 -1.23
C HIS A 283 -31.68 -6.79 -1.98
N ILE A 284 -31.29 -7.40 -3.12
CA ILE A 284 -32.18 -8.24 -3.96
C ILE A 284 -32.21 -9.72 -3.52
N TRP A 285 -31.57 -10.11 -2.42
CA TRP A 285 -31.58 -11.50 -1.91
C TRP A 285 -32.44 -11.74 -0.65
N THR A 286 -33.48 -10.94 -0.42
CA THR A 286 -34.46 -11.23 0.64
C THR A 286 -35.90 -11.03 0.14
N LEU A 287 -36.47 -12.05 -0.51
CA LEU A 287 -37.91 -12.16 -0.78
C LEU A 287 -38.30 -13.66 -0.88
N PRO A 288 -39.57 -14.05 -0.65
CA PRO A 288 -40.09 -14.50 0.64
C PRO A 288 -40.41 -16.01 0.64
N GLN A 289 -40.44 -16.62 1.82
CA GLN A 289 -40.98 -17.96 2.02
C GLN A 289 -42.51 -17.93 1.83
N VAL A 290 -42.99 -18.55 0.75
CA VAL A 290 -44.38 -19.02 0.64
C VAL A 290 -44.31 -20.53 0.51
N ASN A 291 -44.71 -21.23 1.57
CA ASN A 291 -45.05 -22.65 1.54
C ASN A 291 -46.51 -22.77 1.10
N GLU A 292 -46.79 -23.67 0.16
CA GLU A 292 -47.75 -24.79 0.33
C GLU A 292 -47.88 -25.57 -0.99
N ASP A 293 -47.64 -26.88 -0.87
CA ASP A 293 -48.27 -27.97 -1.63
C ASP A 293 -48.19 -27.97 -3.17
N THR A 294 -47.10 -28.55 -3.71
CA THR A 294 -47.11 -29.83 -4.46
C THR A 294 -45.84 -30.03 -5.31
N GLY A 295 -45.06 -31.07 -4.98
CA GLY A 295 -44.51 -31.99 -5.99
C GLY A 295 -43.23 -31.64 -6.77
N MET A 296 -42.07 -31.93 -6.14
CA MET A 296 -40.77 -32.28 -6.75
C MET A 296 -39.97 -31.24 -7.56
N ALA A 297 -38.73 -31.00 -7.09
CA ALA A 297 -37.55 -30.97 -7.94
C ALA A 297 -36.35 -31.59 -7.19
N LYS A 298 -35.72 -32.60 -7.79
CA LYS A 298 -34.53 -33.30 -7.27
C LYS A 298 -33.30 -32.41 -7.39
N THR A 299 -32.50 -32.37 -6.32
CA THR A 299 -31.04 -32.24 -6.44
C THR A 299 -30.37 -33.09 -5.37
N THR A 300 -29.60 -34.07 -5.82
CA THR A 300 -28.82 -35.04 -5.04
C THR A 300 -27.60 -34.40 -4.39
N CYS A 301 -27.48 -34.56 -3.07
CA CYS A 301 -26.19 -34.64 -2.37
C CYS A 301 -26.21 -35.94 -1.55
N CYS A 302 -25.44 -36.93 -1.99
CA CYS A 302 -25.20 -38.17 -1.26
C CYS A 302 -24.11 -37.92 -0.22
N GLY A 303 -24.30 -38.43 1.00
CA GLY A 303 -23.44 -38.15 2.15
C GLY A 303 -22.50 -39.28 2.55
N ILE A 304 -21.74 -38.94 3.61
CA ILE A 304 -21.14 -39.75 4.68
C ILE A 304 -19.83 -40.48 4.34
N GLU A 305 -18.73 -40.11 5.01
CA GLU A 305 -18.15 -40.89 6.14
C GLU A 305 -17.04 -40.12 6.89
N ASP A 306 -17.28 -39.92 8.19
CA ASP A 306 -16.28 -39.61 9.22
C ASP A 306 -15.66 -40.92 9.71
N SER A 307 -14.36 -41.12 9.53
CA SER A 307 -13.46 -41.83 10.46
C SER A 307 -12.05 -41.97 9.85
N LEU A 308 -11.03 -41.80 10.70
CA LEU A 308 -9.57 -41.91 10.42
C LEU A 308 -8.90 -40.64 9.89
N ILE A 309 -8.60 -39.71 10.81
CA ILE A 309 -7.23 -39.40 11.30
C ILE A 309 -7.40 -38.28 12.32
N GLY A 310 -7.74 -38.68 13.55
CA GLY A 310 -7.20 -38.02 14.73
C GLY A 310 -5.73 -38.42 14.86
N ASP A 311 -4.97 -37.57 15.54
CA ASP A 311 -3.57 -37.74 15.93
C ASP A 311 -2.53 -37.35 14.89
N PHE A 312 -2.33 -36.03 14.74
CA PHE A 312 -1.02 -35.35 14.76
C PHE A 312 -1.26 -33.88 14.38
N ILE A 313 -1.32 -32.98 15.36
CA ILE A 313 -0.92 -31.54 15.35
C ILE A 313 -1.51 -30.92 16.64
N THR A 314 -1.17 -31.54 17.78
CA THR A 314 -1.26 -30.90 19.10
C THR A 314 0.00 -31.25 19.87
N GLN A 315 1.14 -30.71 19.43
CA GLN A 315 2.35 -30.53 20.24
C GLN A 315 3.35 -29.69 19.45
N CYS A 316 4.10 -28.83 20.15
CA CYS A 316 5.04 -27.82 19.65
C CYS A 316 4.48 -26.42 19.34
N ALA A 317 3.63 -25.90 20.23
CA ALA A 317 3.66 -24.47 20.58
C ALA A 317 4.05 -24.39 22.07
N GLY A 318 5.36 -24.42 22.30
CA GLY A 318 5.97 -24.47 23.62
C GLY A 318 7.48 -24.33 23.51
N LEU A 319 7.90 -23.10 23.16
CA LEU A 319 9.15 -22.39 23.51
C LEU A 319 9.27 -21.14 22.62
#